data_AF-A0A9X2C7N2-F1
#
_entry.id   AF-A0A9X2C7N2-F1
#
_cell.length_a   1.000
_cell.length_b   1.000
_cell.length_c   1.000
_cell.angle_alpha   90.00
_cell.angle_beta   90.00
_cell.angle_gamma   90.00
#
_symmetry.space_group_name_H-M   'P 1'
#
loop_
_entity.id
_entity.type
_entity.pdbx_description
1 polymer ?
#
loop_
_entity_poly.entity_id
_entity_poly.type
_entity_poly.pdbx_seq_one_letter_code
_entity_poly.pdbx_strand_id
1 'polypeptide(L)' 'MSEQIKELDYVDLRVSPKELRYFVLCGLALMQNVPEDSIFTYCGLSKDEIVEVSLRMREVADKSGVPM' A
#
# COMPACT_ATOMS: atom_id res chain seq x y z
N MET A 1 17.60 3.36 -6.65
CA MET A 1 17.95 1.97 -7.06
C MET A 1 16.74 1.14 -6.71
N SER A 2 15.99 0.64 -7.70
CA SER A 2 14.83 -0.20 -7.44
C SER A 2 15.32 -1.55 -6.93
N GLU A 3 15.03 -1.89 -5.68
CA GLU A 3 15.25 -3.26 -5.17
C GLU A 3 14.37 -4.21 -5.98
N GLN A 4 15.01 -5.17 -6.67
CA GLN A 4 14.30 -6.25 -7.33
C GLN A 4 13.85 -7.26 -6.28
N ILE A 5 12.62 -7.10 -5.80
CA ILE A 5 11.96 -8.06 -4.91
C ILE A 5 11.85 -9.40 -5.65
N LYS A 6 12.48 -10.46 -5.14
CA LYS A 6 12.36 -11.81 -5.71
C LYS A 6 11.04 -12.43 -5.27
N GLU A 7 10.50 -13.40 -6.03
CA GLU A 7 9.26 -14.10 -5.66
C GLU A 7 9.27 -14.74 -4.26
N LEU A 8 10.46 -14.99 -3.69
CA LEU A 8 10.64 -15.52 -2.33
C LEU A 8 10.51 -14.47 -1.21
N ASP A 9 10.38 -13.17 -1.56
CA ASP A 9 10.37 -12.05 -0.60
C ASP A 9 8.95 -11.55 -0.30
N TYR A 10 7.90 -12.20 -0.82
CA TYR A 10 6.52 -11.83 -0.56
C TYR A 10 5.98 -12.45 0.73
N VAL A 11 5.11 -11.70 1.42
CA VAL A 11 4.37 -12.16 2.59
C VAL A 11 2.90 -12.35 2.22
N ASP A 12 2.39 -13.57 2.42
CA ASP A 12 0.96 -13.85 2.26
C ASP A 12 0.17 -13.45 3.51
N LEU A 13 -0.85 -12.62 3.33
CA LEU A 13 -1.74 -12.16 4.40
C LEU A 13 -3.20 -12.34 3.99
N ARG A 14 -4.00 -12.92 4.90
CA ARG A 14 -5.47 -12.96 4.74
C ARG A 14 -6.09 -11.77 5.43
N VAL A 15 -6.89 -11.02 4.70
CA VAL A 15 -7.59 -9.81 5.18
C VAL A 15 -9.05 -9.86 4.76
N SER A 16 -9.92 -9.27 5.56
CA SER A 16 -11.32 -9.06 5.21
C SER A 16 -11.47 -7.92 4.16
N PRO A 17 -12.60 -7.86 3.44
CA PRO A 17 -12.92 -6.72 2.56
C PRO A 17 -12.78 -5.35 3.25
N LYS A 18 -13.19 -5.27 4.52
CA LYS A 18 -13.11 -4.03 5.31
C LYS A 18 -11.67 -3.62 5.59
N GLU A 19 -10.81 -4.58 5.91
CA GLU A 19 -9.38 -4.35 6.16
C GLU A 19 -8.65 -3.97 4.87
N LEU A 20 -8.94 -4.64 3.74
CA LEU A 20 -8.36 -4.28 2.45
C LEU A 20 -8.69 -2.83 2.07
N ARG A 21 -9.96 -2.42 2.21
CA ARG A 21 -10.37 -1.03 2.01
C ARG A 21 -9.64 -0.08 2.96
N TYR A 22 -9.53 -0.44 4.23
CA TYR A 22 -8.78 0.35 5.22
C TYR A 22 -7.32 0.55 4.80
N PHE A 23 -6.62 -0.50 4.37
CA PHE A 23 -5.22 -0.40 3.93
C PHE A 23 -5.05 0.50 2.69
N VAL A 24 -5.93 0.38 1.70
CA VAL A 24 -5.94 1.28 0.52
C VAL A 24 -6.11 2.74 0.94
N LEU A 25 -7.06 3.02 1.83
CA LEU A 25 -7.32 4.38 2.33
C LEU A 25 -6.15 4.91 3.18
N CYS A 26 -5.50 4.05 3.97
CA CYS A 26 -4.34 4.44 4.75
C CYS A 26 -3.17 4.89 3.88
N GLY A 27 -2.88 4.19 2.79
CA GLY A 27 -1.83 4.61 1.84
C GLY A 27 -2.11 6.01 1.27
N LEU A 28 -3.35 6.29 0.87
CA LEU A 28 -3.77 7.61 0.40
C LEU A 28 -3.68 8.68 1.50
N ALA A 29 -4.14 8.36 2.71
CA ALA A 29 -4.12 9.29 3.84
C ALA A 29 -2.69 9.66 4.25
N LEU A 30 -1.75 8.70 4.25
CA LEU A 30 -0.34 8.97 4.55
C LEU A 30 0.25 10.00 3.60
N MET A 31 0.01 9.85 2.29
CA MET A 31 0.52 10.80 1.29
C MET A 31 -0.09 12.21 1.38
N GLN A 32 -1.30 12.33 1.91
CA GLN A 32 -2.00 13.62 2.05
C GLN A 32 -1.67 14.34 3.34
N ASN A 33 -1.36 13.61 4.41
CA ASN A 33 -1.28 14.17 5.77
C ASN A 33 0.14 14.15 6.36
N VAL A 34 1.07 13.38 5.77
CA VAL A 34 2.45 13.30 6.25
C VAL A 34 3.38 14.09 5.32
N PRO A 35 4.23 14.99 5.84
CA PRO A 35 5.22 15.69 5.04
C PRO A 35 6.17 14.72 4.33
N GLU A 36 6.50 14.98 3.07
CA GLU A 36 7.27 14.08 2.20
C GLU A 36 8.60 13.64 2.82
N ASP A 37 9.36 14.59 3.38
CA ASP A 37 10.64 14.33 4.05
C ASP A 37 10.52 13.46 5.31
N SER A 38 9.32 13.30 5.84
CA SER A 38 9.03 12.50 7.05
C SER A 38 8.44 11.14 6.74
N ILE A 39 7.86 10.92 5.54
CA ILE A 39 7.13 9.69 5.19
C ILE A 39 7.96 8.43 5.43
N PHE A 40 9.22 8.44 4.98
CA PHE A 40 10.13 7.31 5.11
C PHE A 40 10.34 6.90 6.58
N THR A 41 10.45 7.87 7.49
CA THR A 41 10.65 7.61 8.91
C THR A 41 9.45 6.93 9.57
N TYR A 42 8.23 7.17 9.08
CA TYR A 42 7.01 6.58 9.66
C TYR A 42 6.74 5.15 9.21
N CYS A 43 7.05 4.81 7.96
CA CYS A 43 6.61 3.54 7.37
C CYS A 43 7.69 2.79 6.57
N GLY A 44 8.92 3.33 6.49
CA GLY A 44 10.03 2.72 5.77
C GLY A 44 9.91 2.75 4.25
N LEU A 45 8.91 3.45 3.71
CA LEU A 45 8.66 3.54 2.27
C LEU A 45 8.78 4.99 1.79
N SER A 46 9.26 5.16 0.57
CA SER A 46 9.13 6.40 -0.18
C SER A 46 7.69 6.61 -0.66
N LYS A 47 7.38 7.84 -1.08
CA LYS A 47 6.07 8.20 -1.62
C LYS A 47 5.69 7.36 -2.85
N ASP A 48 6.65 7.11 -3.75
CA ASP A 48 6.43 6.32 -4.95
C ASP A 48 6.12 4.85 -4.61
N GLU A 49 6.84 4.28 -3.63
CA GLU A 49 6.57 2.92 -3.15
C GLU A 49 5.19 2.80 -2.47
N ILE A 50 4.76 3.83 -1.73
CA ILE A 50 3.41 3.89 -1.15
C ILE A 50 2.35 3.92 -2.24
N VAL A 51 2.54 4.73 -3.30
CA VAL A 51 1.64 4.77 -4.45
C VAL A 51 1.55 3.39 -5.09
N GLU A 52 2.70 2.75 -5.37
CA GLU A 52 2.76 1.45 -6.03
C GLU A 52 2.02 0.37 -5.25
N VAL A 53 2.29 0.24 -3.95
CA VAL A 53 1.61 -0.72 -3.07
C VAL A 53 0.12 -0.41 -2.96
N SER A 54 -0.26 0.86 -2.84
CA SER A 54 -1.67 1.27 -2.74
C SER A 54 -2.45 0.95 -4.01
N LEU A 55 -1.85 1.16 -5.19
CA LEU A 55 -2.46 0.81 -6.48
C LEU A 55 -2.65 -0.70 -6.63
N ARG A 56 -1.62 -1.49 -6.29
CA ARG A 56 -1.73 -2.96 -6.28
C ARG A 56 -2.85 -3.46 -5.37
N MET A 57 -2.96 -2.92 -4.15
CA MET A 57 -4.03 -3.28 -3.22
C MET A 57 -5.41 -2.87 -3.76
N ARG A 58 -5.52 -1.69 -4.38
CA ARG A 58 -6.75 -1.21 -5.01
C ARG A 58 -7.20 -2.12 -6.15
N GLU A 59 -6.28 -2.55 -7.01
CA GLU A 59 -6.60 -3.52 -8.07
C GLU A 59 -7.12 -4.85 -7.50
N VAL A 60 -6.55 -5.34 -6.40
CA VAL A 60 -7.04 -6.54 -5.71
C VAL A 60 -8.46 -6.31 -5.18
N ALA A 61 -8.73 -5.13 -4.63
CA ALA A 61 -10.04 -4.77 -4.12
C ALA A 61 -11.10 -4.71 -5.24
N ASP A 62 -10.77 -4.05 -6.36
CA ASP A 62 -11.63 -3.94 -7.54
C ASP A 62 -11.95 -5.33 -8.12
N LYS A 63 -10.93 -6.20 -8.26
CA LYS A 63 -11.10 -7.59 -8.75
C LYS A 63 -11.95 -8.46 -7.81
N SER A 64 -11.94 -8.15 -6.51
CA SER A 64 -12.68 -8.90 -5.50
C SER A 64 -14.08 -8.34 -5.23
N GLY A 65 -14.49 -7.28 -5.95
CA GLY A 65 -15.79 -6.62 -5.76
C GLY A 65 -15.90 -5.87 -4.42
N VAL A 66 -14.78 -5.53 -3.80
CA VAL A 66 -14.76 -4.75 -2.55
C VAL A 66 -15.04 -3.29 -2.92
N PRO A 67 -16.12 -2.67 -2.38
CA PRO A 67 -16.43 -1.28 -2.69
C PRO A 67 -15.37 -0.36 -2.05
N MET A 68 -14.78 0.51 -2.86
CA MET A 68 -13.85 1.56 -2.42
C MET A 68 -14.57 2.80 -1.93
#